data_AF-A0A6M7TCL8-F1
#
_entry.id   AF-A0A6M7TCL8-F1
#
_cell.length_a   1.000
_cell.length_b   1.000
_cell.length_c   1.000
_cell.angle_alpha   90.00
_cell.angle_beta   90.00
_cell.angle_gamma   90.00
#
_symmetry.space_group_name_H-M   'P 1'
#
loop_
_entity.id
_entity.type
_entity.pdbx_description
1 polymer ?
#
loop_
_entity_poly.entity_id
_entity_poly.type
_entity_poly.pdbx_seq_one_letter_code
_entity_poly.pdbx_strand_id
1 'polypeptide(L)'
;MSSLRLAFLIAAASSIFALPAFAAAESSYVYCDNGLRCLKAPCPSNSALDLATGKIIKGVSIDASGLPQADKAITDQSDVLYSGRIVVRGSIEQRTQTITGKDYSLPWLVATRIVRTAQDSERKHCSSR
;
A
#
# COMPACT_ATOMS: atom_id res chain seq x y z
N MET A 1 -48.39 -52.52 5.99
CA MET A 1 -48.86 -51.52 5.01
C MET A 1 -48.50 -50.15 5.58
N SER A 2 -47.38 -49.58 5.13
CA SER A 2 -47.33 -48.44 4.17
C SER A 2 -47.54 -47.10 4.91
N SER A 3 -46.46 -46.45 5.35
CA SER A 3 -45.72 -45.39 4.64
C SER A 3 -46.45 -44.04 4.61
N LEU A 4 -45.85 -43.01 5.23
CA LEU A 4 -45.68 -41.64 4.73
C LEU A 4 -44.75 -40.95 5.76
N ARG A 5 -43.43 -40.79 5.50
CA ARG A 5 -42.81 -39.66 4.78
C ARG A 5 -43.13 -38.32 5.48
N LEU A 6 -42.22 -37.42 5.80
CA LEU A 6 -40.79 -37.22 5.54
C LEU A 6 -40.40 -35.98 6.38
N ALA A 7 -39.13 -35.90 6.78
CA ALA A 7 -38.32 -34.68 6.87
C ALA A 7 -38.77 -33.52 7.78
N PHE A 8 -37.91 -33.18 8.75
CA PHE A 8 -37.39 -31.82 8.98
C PHE A 8 -36.14 -31.97 9.88
N LEU A 9 -35.03 -32.47 9.34
CA LEU A 9 -33.88 -31.67 8.88
C LEU A 9 -33.34 -30.69 9.93
N ILE A 10 -32.42 -31.22 10.75
CA ILE A 10 -31.10 -30.66 11.11
C ILE A 10 -31.01 -29.12 11.05
N ALA A 11 -31.18 -28.48 12.21
CA ALA A 11 -30.71 -27.11 12.41
C ALA A 11 -29.19 -27.12 12.57
N ALA A 12 -28.47 -27.13 11.44
CA ALA A 12 -27.04 -26.83 11.42
C ALA A 12 -26.88 -25.33 11.67
N ALA A 13 -26.54 -24.96 12.90
CA ALA A 13 -26.11 -23.60 13.24
C ALA A 13 -24.76 -23.33 12.56
N SER A 14 -24.80 -22.81 11.34
CA SER A 14 -23.64 -22.28 10.64
C SER A 14 -23.23 -20.97 11.31
N SER A 15 -22.30 -21.07 12.26
CA SER A 15 -21.54 -19.92 12.77
C SER A 15 -20.66 -19.40 11.63
N ILE A 16 -21.17 -18.46 10.85
CA ILE A 16 -20.37 -17.69 9.90
C ILE A 16 -19.50 -16.76 10.75
N PHE A 17 -18.28 -17.20 11.05
CA PHE A 17 -17.21 -16.30 11.48
C PHE A 17 -16.92 -15.37 10.30
N ALA A 18 -17.62 -14.25 10.23
CA ALA A 18 -17.20 -13.12 9.43
C ALA A 18 -15.92 -12.57 10.09
N LEU A 19 -14.77 -13.05 9.64
CA LEU A 19 -13.50 -12.41 9.95
C LEU A 19 -13.61 -10.96 9.48
N PRO A 20 -13.38 -9.95 10.33
CA PRO A 20 -13.35 -8.58 9.88
C PRO A 20 -12.23 -8.50 8.84
N ALA A 21 -12.60 -8.28 7.58
CA ALA A 21 -11.65 -7.88 6.56
C ALA A 21 -11.12 -6.52 7.03
N PHE A 22 -9.91 -6.52 7.62
CA PHE A 22 -9.20 -5.30 7.93
C PHE A 22 -8.95 -4.61 6.60
N ALA A 23 -9.83 -3.69 6.21
CA ALA A 23 -9.56 -2.75 5.15
C ALA A 23 -8.23 -2.08 5.52
N ALA A 24 -7.23 -2.17 4.64
CA ALA A 24 -5.95 -1.53 4.86
C ALA A 24 -6.21 -0.05 5.13
N ALA A 25 -5.96 0.39 6.37
CA ALA A 25 -6.34 1.72 6.80
C ALA A 25 -5.62 2.75 5.93
N GLU A 26 -6.39 3.66 5.33
CA GLU A 26 -5.78 4.76 4.61
C GLU A 26 -5.02 5.67 5.60
N SER A 27 -3.86 6.15 5.18
CA SER A 27 -3.13 7.22 5.85
C SER A 27 -2.56 8.19 4.81
N SER A 28 -1.83 9.19 5.30
CA SER A 28 -1.07 10.14 4.49
C SER A 28 0.41 9.83 4.62
N TYR A 29 1.10 9.76 3.49
CA TYR A 29 2.48 9.33 3.41
C TYR A 29 3.34 10.33 2.66
N VAL A 30 4.59 10.45 3.08
CA VAL A 30 5.66 11.01 2.24
C VAL A 30 6.48 9.85 1.71
N TYR A 31 6.45 9.66 0.40
CA TYR A 31 7.21 8.63 -0.29
C TYR A 31 8.56 9.19 -0.75
N CYS A 32 9.63 8.45 -0.50
CA CYS A 32 10.97 8.79 -0.95
C CYS A 32 11.55 7.63 -1.74
N ASP A 33 12.22 7.98 -2.82
CA ASP A 33 13.15 7.16 -3.57
C ASP A 33 14.48 7.92 -3.57
N ASN A 34 15.55 7.26 -3.11
CA ASN A 34 16.87 7.88 -3.03
C ASN A 34 17.61 7.92 -4.38
N GLY A 35 16.98 7.49 -5.48
CA GLY A 35 17.53 7.52 -6.83
C GLY A 35 18.69 6.55 -7.07
N LEU A 36 19.05 5.73 -6.07
CA LEU A 36 20.05 4.69 -6.24
C LEU A 36 19.46 3.59 -7.11
N ARG A 37 20.04 3.43 -8.31
CA ARG A 37 19.69 2.33 -9.21
C ARG A 37 19.87 1.01 -8.47
N CYS A 38 18.82 0.20 -8.50
CA CYS A 38 18.79 -1.10 -7.85
C CYS A 38 19.83 -2.04 -8.48
N LEU A 39 20.93 -2.30 -7.76
CA LEU A 39 21.95 -3.26 -8.21
C LEU A 39 21.51 -4.72 -7.98
N LYS A 40 20.73 -4.95 -6.91
CA LYS A 40 20.20 -6.27 -6.55
C LYS A 40 18.87 -6.10 -5.82
N ALA A 41 17.86 -6.83 -6.25
CA ALA A 41 16.55 -6.82 -5.61
C ALA A 41 16.53 -7.64 -4.29
N PRO A 42 15.61 -7.32 -3.35
CA PRO A 42 14.65 -6.21 -3.38
C PRO A 42 15.35 -4.86 -3.16
N CYS A 43 14.96 -3.84 -3.91
CA CYS A 43 15.61 -2.53 -3.93
C CYS A 43 15.33 -1.80 -2.60
N PRO A 44 16.31 -1.61 -1.70
CA PRO A 44 16.06 -1.06 -0.36
C PRO A 44 15.94 0.47 -0.35
N SER A 45 16.09 1.09 -1.52
CA SER A 45 16.20 2.51 -1.77
C SER A 45 14.96 3.33 -1.42
N ASN A 46 13.80 2.68 -1.31
CA ASN A 46 12.52 3.37 -1.23
C ASN A 46 11.92 3.27 0.17
N SER A 47 11.25 4.33 0.60
CA SER A 47 10.56 4.33 1.89
C SER A 47 9.34 5.24 1.91
N ALA A 48 8.40 4.95 2.79
CA ALA A 48 7.26 5.80 3.06
C ALA A 48 7.22 6.18 4.54
N LEU A 49 7.21 7.47 4.85
CA LEU A 49 6.88 7.98 6.17
C LEU A 49 5.35 8.09 6.30
N ASP A 50 4.78 7.36 7.23
CA ASP A 50 3.38 7.54 7.64
C ASP A 50 3.26 8.77 8.56
N LEU A 51 2.52 9.78 8.12
CA LEU A 51 2.36 11.03 8.86
C LEU A 51 1.45 10.89 10.08
N ALA A 52 0.59 9.86 10.14
CA ALA A 52 -0.26 9.62 11.30
C ALA A 52 0.54 9.01 12.46
N THR A 53 1.51 8.14 12.16
CA THR A 53 2.26 7.38 13.17
C THR A 53 3.72 7.82 13.32
N GLY A 54 4.25 8.59 12.38
CA GLY A 54 5.67 8.95 12.30
C GLY A 54 6.59 7.78 11.90
N LYS A 55 6.03 6.62 11.55
CA LYS A 55 6.81 5.42 11.21
C LYS A 55 7.33 5.49 9.77
N ILE A 56 8.60 5.17 9.59
CA ILE A 56 9.20 4.97 8.26
C ILE A 56 9.13 3.50 7.88
N ILE A 57 8.48 3.20 6.77
CA ILE A 57 8.37 1.86 6.18
C ILE A 57 9.40 1.77 5.05
N LYS A 58 10.34 0.81 5.14
CA LYS A 58 11.42 0.63 4.16
C LYS A 58 11.04 -0.40 3.09
N GLY A 59 11.66 -0.30 1.91
CA GLY A 59 11.42 -1.22 0.79
C GLY A 59 10.02 -1.10 0.19
N VAL A 60 9.40 0.07 0.30
CA VAL A 60 8.04 0.32 -0.20
C VAL A 60 8.10 0.67 -1.68
N SER A 61 7.30 0.00 -2.50
CA SER A 61 7.00 0.45 -3.86
C SER A 61 5.76 1.35 -3.85
N ILE A 62 5.62 2.28 -4.79
CA ILE A 62 4.41 3.10 -4.91
C ILE A 62 3.63 2.71 -6.17
N ASP A 63 2.32 2.51 -6.01
CA ASP A 63 1.35 2.36 -7.10
C ASP A 63 0.54 3.65 -7.22
N ALA A 64 0.87 4.44 -8.23
CA ALA A 64 0.19 5.70 -8.55
C ALA A 64 -0.85 5.56 -9.68
N SER A 65 -1.11 4.34 -10.17
CA SER A 65 -1.98 4.11 -11.33
C SER A 65 -3.43 4.57 -11.08
N GLY A 66 -3.88 4.45 -9.83
CA GLY A 66 -5.20 4.84 -9.34
C GLY A 66 -5.39 6.33 -9.07
N LEU A 67 -4.37 7.18 -9.27
CA LEU A 67 -4.51 8.62 -9.04
C LEU A 67 -5.52 9.26 -10.01
N PRO A 68 -6.33 10.22 -9.53
CA PRO A 68 -7.18 11.06 -10.39
C PRO A 68 -6.36 11.82 -11.44
N GLN A 69 -6.97 12.15 -12.57
CA GLN A 69 -6.27 12.84 -13.67
C GLN A 69 -5.63 14.18 -13.24
N ALA A 70 -6.27 14.92 -12.33
CA ALA A 70 -5.73 16.17 -11.79
C ALA A 70 -4.41 15.95 -11.02
N ASP A 71 -4.28 14.82 -10.34
CA ASP A 71 -3.09 14.46 -9.58
C ASP A 71 -2.01 13.83 -10.48
N LYS A 72 -2.40 13.13 -11.54
CA LYS A 72 -1.47 12.57 -12.53
C LYS A 72 -0.60 13.64 -13.19
N ALA A 73 -1.18 14.81 -13.48
CA ALA A 73 -0.43 15.95 -14.02
C ALA A 73 0.72 16.43 -13.09
N ILE A 74 0.65 16.15 -11.79
CA ILE A 74 1.68 16.47 -10.80
C ILE A 74 2.75 15.37 -10.78
N THR A 75 2.36 14.09 -10.89
CA THR A 75 3.31 12.97 -10.93
C THR A 75 4.06 12.85 -12.25
N ASP A 76 3.45 13.26 -13.36
CA ASP A 76 4.04 13.20 -14.70
C ASP A 76 5.19 14.19 -14.89
N GLN A 77 5.41 15.12 -13.95
CA GLN A 77 6.60 15.99 -13.87
C GLN A 77 7.83 15.27 -13.26
N SER A 78 7.83 13.94 -13.37
CA SER A 78 8.85 12.91 -13.13
C SER A 78 9.57 12.80 -11.79
N ASP A 79 9.71 13.86 -10.99
CA ASP A 79 10.54 13.78 -9.77
C ASP A 79 9.80 14.12 -8.47
N VAL A 80 8.60 14.67 -8.54
CA VAL A 80 7.89 15.21 -7.37
C VAL A 80 7.45 14.10 -6.41
N LEU A 81 6.95 12.98 -6.95
CA LEU A 81 6.52 11.82 -6.18
C LEU A 81 7.69 11.13 -5.48
N TYR A 82 8.81 11.02 -6.19
CA TYR A 82 9.99 10.24 -5.77
C TYR A 82 10.90 11.02 -4.81
N SER A 83 10.92 12.36 -4.89
CA SER A 83 11.77 13.19 -4.02
C SER A 83 11.11 13.57 -2.68
N GLY A 84 9.97 12.95 -2.32
CA GLY A 84 9.21 13.27 -1.11
C GLY A 84 8.71 14.70 -1.04
N ARG A 85 8.47 15.33 -2.19
CA ARG A 85 7.97 16.71 -2.26
C ARG A 85 6.46 16.81 -2.08
N ILE A 86 5.74 15.70 -2.12
CA ILE A 86 4.29 15.66 -1.94
C ILE A 86 3.88 14.66 -0.88
N VAL A 87 2.74 14.95 -0.26
CA VAL A 87 2.02 14.05 0.62
C VAL A 87 0.96 13.33 -0.22
N VAL A 88 1.00 12.01 -0.16
CA VAL A 88 0.10 11.13 -0.89
C VAL A 88 -0.80 10.41 0.11
N ARG A 89 -2.10 10.37 -0.17
CA ARG A 89 -3.03 9.54 0.59
C ARG A 89 -3.17 8.18 -0.07
N GLY A 90 -3.27 7.14 0.73
CA GLY A 90 -3.34 5.78 0.24
C GLY A 90 -3.29 4.75 1.35
N SER A 91 -3.10 3.49 1.00
CA SER A 91 -2.96 2.36 1.92
C SER A 91 -1.67 1.59 1.66
N ILE A 92 -1.14 0.90 2.67
CA ILE A 92 -0.04 -0.04 2.49
C ILE A 92 -0.61 -1.44 2.30
N GLU A 93 -0.34 -2.04 1.15
CA GLU A 93 -0.72 -3.40 0.79
C GLU A 93 0.52 -4.29 0.71
N GLN A 94 0.41 -5.54 1.14
CA GLN A 94 1.46 -6.54 0.87
C GLN A 94 1.15 -7.21 -0.46
N ARG A 95 2.05 -7.09 -1.44
CA ARG A 95 1.91 -7.73 -2.75
C ARG A 95 3.06 -8.70 -2.99
N THR A 96 2.72 -9.88 -3.47
CA THR A 96 3.71 -10.88 -3.87
C THR A 96 4.29 -10.51 -5.22
N GLN A 97 5.62 -10.42 -5.29
CA GLN A 97 6.38 -10.26 -6.53
C GLN A 97 7.39 -11.39 -6.67
N THR A 98 7.44 -12.01 -7.86
CA THR A 98 8.50 -12.95 -8.20
C THR A 98 9.71 -12.19 -8.75
N ILE A 99 10.82 -12.20 -8.02
CA ILE A 99 12.06 -11.54 -8.41
C ILE A 99 13.17 -12.57 -8.48
N THR A 100 13.84 -12.69 -9.62
CA THR A 100 14.90 -13.69 -9.86
C THR A 100 14.47 -15.14 -9.53
N GLY A 101 13.21 -15.48 -9.82
CA GLY A 101 12.64 -16.82 -9.57
C GLY A 101 12.29 -17.12 -8.11
N LYS A 102 12.30 -16.12 -7.23
CA LYS A 102 11.85 -16.23 -5.83
C LYS A 102 10.70 -15.28 -5.56
N ASP A 103 9.72 -15.74 -4.79
CA ASP A 103 8.59 -14.90 -4.38
C ASP A 103 8.95 -14.08 -3.14
N TYR A 104 8.65 -12.79 -3.20
CA TYR A 104 8.81 -11.85 -2.10
C TYR A 104 7.47 -11.17 -1.85
N SER A 105 7.03 -11.14 -0.60
CA SER A 105 5.92 -10.27 -0.18
C SER A 105 6.51 -8.91 0.19
N LEU A 106 6.20 -7.89 -0.62
CA LEU A 106 6.74 -6.55 -0.47
C LEU A 106 5.62 -5.55 -0.18
N PRO A 107 5.88 -4.50 0.61
CA PRO A 107 4.91 -3.45 0.86
C PRO A 107 4.76 -2.52 -0.36
N TRP A 108 3.53 -2.20 -0.70
CA TRP A 108 3.16 -1.26 -1.75
C TRP A 108 2.27 -0.16 -1.18
N LEU A 109 2.65 1.09 -1.39
CA LEU A 109 1.79 2.24 -1.15
C LEU A 109 0.86 2.43 -2.35
N VAL A 110 -0.42 2.09 -2.18
CA VAL A 110 -1.46 2.30 -3.19
C VAL A 110 -2.01 3.70 -3.03
N ALA A 111 -1.57 4.60 -3.91
CA ALA A 111 -1.91 6.01 -3.86
C ALA A 111 -3.30 6.26 -4.44
N THR A 112 -4.16 6.93 -3.66
CA THR A 112 -5.53 7.29 -4.05
C THR A 112 -5.69 8.77 -4.39
N ARG A 113 -4.84 9.64 -3.84
CA ARG A 113 -4.79 11.07 -4.20
C ARG A 113 -3.53 11.77 -3.69
N ILE A 114 -3.21 12.91 -4.27
CA ILE A 114 -2.25 13.87 -3.71
C ILE A 114 -3.01 14.79 -2.74
N VAL A 115 -2.43 15.01 -1.57
CA VAL A 115 -3.03 15.83 -0.52
C VAL A 115 -2.50 17.26 -0.58
N ARG A 116 -1.17 17.41 -0.63
CA ARG A 116 -0.47 18.70 -0.62
C ARG A 116 1.02 18.51 -0.88
N THR A 117 1.75 19.62 -0.99
CA THR A 117 3.21 19.63 -0.85
C THR A 117 3.65 19.20 0.56
N ALA A 118 4.71 18.41 0.63
CA ALA A 118 5.32 17.99 1.89
C ALA A 118 6.14 19.13 2.51
N GLN A 119 6.15 19.18 3.84
CA GLN A 119 6.99 20.11 4.59
C GLN A 119 8.44 19.62 4.61
N ASP A 120 9.37 20.54 4.84
CA ASP A 120 10.80 20.23 4.93
C ASP A 120 11.11 19.22 6.05
N SER A 121 10.38 19.30 7.16
CA SER A 121 10.47 18.35 8.28
C SER A 121 10.02 16.93 7.89
N GLU A 122 8.98 16.81 7.08
CA GLU A 122 8.41 15.53 6.65
C GLU A 122 9.32 14.83 5.64
N ARG A 123 9.95 15.58 4.73
CA ARG A 123 10.86 15.02 3.71
C ARG A 123 12.31 14.83 4.18
N LYS A 124 12.64 15.21 5.42
CA LYS A 124 14.00 15.10 5.98
C LYS A 124 14.58 13.68 5.90
N HIS A 125 13.71 12.67 5.92
CA HIS A 125 14.10 11.27 5.82
C HIS A 125 14.42 10.80 4.39
N CYS A 126 14.11 11.61 3.36
CA CYS A 126 14.35 11.26 1.96
C CYS A 126 15.81 11.44 1.54
N SER A 127 16.55 12.37 2.15
CA SER A 127 18.00 12.49 1.91
C SER A 127 18.72 11.40 2.70
N SER A 128 19.35 10.44 2.01
CA SER A 128 20.45 9.70 2.64
C SER A 128 21.51 10.73 3.02
N ARG A 129 21.88 10.79 4.30
CA ARG A 129 23.13 11.46 4.69
C ARG A 129 24.31 10.79 4.00
#